data_AF-A0A963EJV4-F1
#
_entry.id   AF-A0A963EJV4-F1
#
_cell.length_a   1.000
_cell.length_b   1.000
_cell.length_c   1.000
_cell.angle_alpha   90.00
_cell.angle_beta   90.00
_cell.angle_gamma   90.00
#
_symmetry.space_group_name_H-M   'P 1'
#
loop_
_entity.id
_entity.type
_entity.pdbx_description
1 polymer ?
#
loop_
_entity_poly.entity_id
_entity_poly.type
_entity_poly.pdbx_seq_one_letter_code
_entity_poly.pdbx_strand_id
1 'polypeptide(L)'
;MNIRQRHLWTNPFRQDTLEARVLGTWRNTPLLHGIPAGVAQKLVALTHLRQYQPGEAVFREGDNAVAAAVIVSGHIIVRSHDQDIARLEPGDFFGEAALLEDTPRSASAIADGVTQVSLLMRYQFEEFVRHRPQAGLEIMTNLAHLLLARLHRGNISRNGQDE
;
A
#
# COMPACT_ATOMS: atom_id res chain seq x y z
N MET A 1 31.59 -1.95 32.46
CA MET A 1 32.30 -0.99 31.60
C MET A 1 31.69 -1.08 30.20
N ASN A 2 31.06 -0.01 29.72
CA ASN A 2 30.14 -0.01 28.57
C ASN A 2 30.84 0.61 27.35
N ILE A 3 31.05 -0.14 26.27
CA ILE A 3 31.68 0.38 25.04
C ILE A 3 30.62 0.43 23.94
N ARG A 4 29.97 1.58 23.80
CA ARG A 4 29.21 1.96 22.60
C ARG A 4 30.20 2.57 21.60
N GLN A 5 30.67 1.79 20.63
CA GLN A 5 31.32 2.29 19.43
C GLN A 5 30.56 1.84 18.19
N ARG A 6 29.57 2.64 17.81
CA ARG A 6 29.17 2.88 16.42
C ARG A 6 29.32 4.39 16.24
N HIS A 7 29.72 4.91 15.07
CA HIS A 7 29.47 6.29 14.56
C HIS A 7 30.54 6.89 13.61
N LEU A 8 31.58 6.17 13.17
CA LEU A 8 32.53 6.73 12.16
C LEU A 8 32.19 6.43 10.69
N TRP A 9 31.28 5.49 10.42
CA TRP A 9 30.89 5.09 9.05
C TRP A 9 29.46 5.50 8.68
N THR A 10 28.81 6.38 9.46
CA THR A 10 27.47 6.87 9.12
C THR A 10 27.61 7.97 8.08
N ASN A 11 27.26 7.66 6.82
CA ASN A 11 27.36 8.58 5.70
C ASN A 11 26.49 9.84 5.97
N PRO A 12 27.08 11.02 6.18
CA PRO A 12 26.33 12.25 6.50
C PRO A 12 25.53 12.78 5.30
N PHE A 13 25.77 12.24 4.10
CA PHE A 13 25.02 12.53 2.88
C PHE A 13 23.86 11.54 2.63
N ARG A 14 23.74 10.46 3.43
CA ARG A 14 22.51 9.64 3.46
C ARG A 14 21.46 10.36 4.31
N GLN A 15 20.68 11.21 3.69
CA GLN A 15 19.42 11.65 4.28
C GLN A 15 18.36 10.60 3.92
N ASP A 16 18.18 9.62 4.79
CA ASP A 16 17.06 8.67 4.69
C ASP A 16 15.78 9.40 5.11
N THR A 17 15.33 10.33 4.26
CA THR A 17 14.17 11.16 4.56
C THR A 17 12.91 10.32 4.47
N LEU A 18 11.93 10.65 5.31
CA LEU A 18 10.63 9.99 5.29
C LEU A 18 9.99 10.04 3.89
N GLU A 19 10.14 11.16 3.20
CA GLU A 19 9.68 11.33 1.81
C GLU A 19 10.37 10.38 0.83
N ALA A 20 11.70 10.25 0.92
CA ALA A 20 12.45 9.33 0.07
C ALA A 20 12.06 7.87 0.33
N ARG A 21 11.82 7.52 1.60
CA ARG A 21 11.32 6.19 1.98
C ARG A 21 9.94 5.92 1.41
N VAL A 22 8.98 6.84 1.60
CA VAL A 22 7.61 6.70 1.07
C VAL A 22 7.62 6.59 -0.45
N LEU A 23 8.38 7.43 -1.15
CA LEU A 23 8.55 7.35 -2.60
C LEU A 23 9.17 6.01 -3.03
N GLY A 24 10.21 5.56 -2.32
CA GLY A 24 10.84 4.27 -2.57
C GLY A 24 9.86 3.11 -2.41
N THR A 25 9.06 3.11 -1.33
CA THR A 25 8.03 2.10 -1.07
C THR A 25 7.02 2.06 -2.21
N TRP A 26 6.43 3.19 -2.60
CA TRP A 26 5.46 3.26 -3.70
C TRP A 26 6.05 2.80 -5.03
N ARG A 27 7.28 3.20 -5.35
CA ARG A 27 7.94 2.82 -6.62
C ARG A 27 8.22 1.33 -6.73
N ASN A 28 8.33 0.63 -5.61
CA ASN A 28 8.52 -0.83 -5.58
C ASN A 28 7.19 -1.59 -5.66
N THR A 29 6.05 -0.92 -5.59
CA THR A 29 4.75 -1.57 -5.78
C THR A 29 4.51 -1.90 -7.26
N PRO A 30 3.75 -2.97 -7.58
CA PRO A 30 3.33 -3.25 -8.95
C PRO A 30 2.57 -2.10 -9.61
N LEU A 31 1.87 -1.28 -8.82
CA LEU A 31 1.07 -0.16 -9.30
C LEU A 31 1.89 0.86 -10.09
N LEU A 32 3.12 1.16 -9.64
CA LEU A 32 4.01 2.16 -10.25
C LEU A 32 5.11 1.54 -11.13
N HIS A 33 5.00 0.27 -11.47
CA HIS A 33 5.93 -0.38 -12.38
C HIS A 33 5.94 0.34 -13.74
N GLY A 34 7.14 0.65 -14.26
CA GLY A 34 7.31 1.35 -15.54
C GLY A 34 7.04 2.85 -15.50
N ILE A 35 6.46 3.38 -14.42
CA ILE A 35 6.13 4.81 -14.32
C ILE A 35 7.41 5.65 -14.14
N PRO A 36 7.64 6.69 -14.96
CA PRO A 36 8.81 7.56 -14.82
C PRO A 36 8.92 8.18 -13.42
N ALA A 37 10.13 8.28 -12.89
CA ALA A 37 10.37 8.71 -11.51
C ALA A 37 9.72 10.06 -11.16
N GLY A 38 9.82 11.05 -12.06
CA GLY A 38 9.21 12.37 -11.85
C GLY A 38 7.68 12.36 -11.90
N VAL A 39 7.07 11.36 -12.55
CA VAL A 39 5.61 11.16 -12.58
C VAL A 39 5.16 10.45 -11.31
N ALA A 40 5.86 9.39 -10.92
CA ALA A 40 5.65 8.68 -9.65
C ALA A 40 5.74 9.63 -8.45
N GLN A 41 6.75 10.51 -8.42
CA GLN A 41 6.91 11.52 -7.37
C GLN A 41 5.68 12.43 -7.24
N LYS A 42 5.07 12.82 -8.37
CA LYS A 42 3.87 13.67 -8.36
C LYS A 42 2.65 12.95 -7.81
N LEU A 43 2.48 11.65 -8.09
CA LEU A 43 1.39 10.87 -7.49
C LEU A 43 1.63 10.68 -5.99
N VAL A 44 2.84 10.27 -5.60
CA VAL A 44 3.20 10.02 -4.20
C VAL A 44 3.05 11.28 -3.35
N ALA A 45 3.34 12.46 -3.90
CA ALA A 45 3.12 13.73 -3.22
C ALA A 45 1.65 14.02 -2.88
N LEU A 46 0.69 13.34 -3.52
CA LEU A 46 -0.73 13.43 -3.16
C LEU A 46 -1.11 12.51 -1.98
N THR A 47 -0.26 11.54 -1.64
CA THR A 47 -0.59 10.54 -0.62
C THR A 47 -0.45 11.10 0.80
N HIS A 48 -1.21 10.51 1.73
CA HIS A 48 -1.20 10.90 3.15
C HIS A 48 -0.54 9.81 3.98
N LEU A 49 0.57 10.15 4.64
CA LEU A 49 1.21 9.23 5.57
C LEU A 49 0.52 9.32 6.94
N ARG A 50 0.07 8.17 7.45
CA ARG A 50 -0.51 8.04 8.80
C ARG A 50 0.15 6.92 9.58
N GLN A 51 0.35 7.15 10.87
CA GLN A 51 0.77 6.12 11.81
C GLN A 51 -0.44 5.56 12.54
N TYR A 52 -0.43 4.25 12.76
CA TYR A 52 -1.44 3.47 13.44
C TYR A 52 -0.81 2.75 14.64
N GLN A 53 -1.55 2.71 15.75
CA GLN A 53 -1.15 1.96 16.95
C GLN A 53 -1.58 0.49 16.84
N PRO A 54 -0.95 -0.44 17.60
CA PRO A 54 -1.35 -1.84 17.60
C PRO A 54 -2.85 -2.01 17.85
N GLY A 55 -3.54 -2.78 17.00
CA GLY A 55 -4.98 -3.00 17.06
C GLY A 55 -5.85 -1.88 16.46
N GLU A 56 -5.27 -0.75 16.05
CA GLU A 56 -5.99 0.29 15.32
C GLU A 56 -6.27 -0.19 13.89
N ALA A 57 -7.50 0.03 13.40
CA ALA A 57 -7.81 -0.33 12.01
C ALA A 57 -7.52 0.83 11.06
N VAL A 58 -6.88 0.51 9.94
CA VAL A 58 -6.76 1.39 8.77
C VAL A 58 -8.13 1.62 8.15
N PHE A 59 -8.91 0.54 8.02
CA PHE A 59 -10.33 0.54 7.68
C PHE A 59 -10.98 -0.75 8.20
N ARG A 60 -12.30 -0.74 8.35
CA ARG A 60 -13.11 -1.89 8.78
C ARG A 60 -13.89 -2.47 7.61
N GLU A 61 -14.17 -3.77 7.70
CA GLU A 61 -15.14 -4.44 6.86
C GLU A 61 -16.48 -3.69 6.90
N GLY A 62 -17.09 -3.46 5.74
CA GLY A 62 -18.32 -2.68 5.60
C GLY A 62 -18.13 -1.16 5.52
N ASP A 63 -16.95 -0.61 5.84
CA ASP A 63 -16.69 0.83 5.63
C ASP A 63 -16.76 1.18 4.15
N ASN A 64 -17.18 2.41 3.82
CA ASN A 64 -17.10 2.92 2.45
C ASN A 64 -15.63 3.02 1.99
N ALA A 65 -15.31 2.41 0.85
CA ALA A 65 -13.94 2.28 0.39
C ALA A 65 -13.48 3.52 -0.41
N VAL A 66 -12.83 4.47 0.28
CA VAL A 66 -12.42 5.77 -0.32
C VAL A 66 -10.92 5.91 -0.61
N ALA A 67 -10.09 4.92 -0.24
CA ALA A 67 -8.64 5.00 -0.39
C ALA A 67 -7.98 3.63 -0.57
N ALA A 68 -6.87 3.60 -1.30
CA ALA A 68 -5.92 2.49 -1.28
C ALA A 68 -4.67 2.88 -0.48
N ALA A 69 -3.83 1.89 -0.16
CA ALA A 69 -2.78 2.07 0.81
C ALA A 69 -1.53 1.26 0.47
N VAL A 70 -0.36 1.77 0.86
CA VAL A 70 0.88 1.00 0.92
C VAL A 70 1.48 1.03 2.33
N ILE A 71 2.00 -0.10 2.79
CA ILE A 71 2.65 -0.20 4.10
C ILE A 71 4.08 0.32 3.98
N VAL A 72 4.41 1.37 4.72
CA VAL A 72 5.76 1.97 4.73
C VAL A 72 6.64 1.30 5.79
N SER A 73 6.07 0.94 6.94
CA SER A 73 6.74 0.17 8.00
C SER A 73 5.71 -0.49 8.91
N GLY A 74 6.07 -1.58 9.57
CA GLY A 74 5.15 -2.35 10.43
C GLY A 74 4.37 -3.40 9.62
N HIS A 75 3.30 -3.94 10.22
CA HIS A 75 2.50 -5.00 9.61
C HIS A 75 1.01 -4.71 9.72
N ILE A 76 0.24 -5.29 8.81
CA ILE A 76 -1.22 -5.24 8.81
C ILE A 76 -1.77 -6.67 8.77
N ILE A 77 -2.77 -6.95 9.59
CA ILE A 77 -3.57 -8.17 9.50
C ILE A 77 -4.84 -7.83 8.73
N VAL A 78 -5.12 -8.61 7.70
CA VAL A 78 -6.39 -8.57 6.96
C VAL A 78 -7.33 -9.57 7.60
N ARG A 79 -8.48 -9.10 8.05
CA ARG A 79 -9.49 -9.89 8.76
C ARG A 79 -10.83 -9.79 8.05
N SER A 80 -11.44 -10.93 7.74
CA SER A 80 -12.79 -11.02 7.18
C SER A 80 -13.63 -11.94 8.05
N HIS A 81 -14.84 -11.50 8.42
CA HIS A 81 -15.75 -12.27 9.28
C HIS A 81 -15.05 -12.82 10.55
N ASP A 82 -14.29 -11.94 11.23
CA ASP A 82 -13.50 -12.24 12.43
C ASP A 82 -12.37 -13.28 12.27
N GLN A 83 -12.04 -13.68 11.04
CA GLN A 83 -10.92 -14.58 10.74
C GLN A 83 -9.76 -13.83 10.08
N ASP A 84 -8.54 -14.07 10.56
CA ASP A 84 -7.32 -13.54 9.95
C ASP A 84 -7.02 -14.31 8.66
N ILE A 85 -7.13 -13.63 7.53
CA ILE A 85 -7.00 -14.24 6.19
C ILE A 85 -5.66 -13.93 5.52
N ALA A 86 -4.97 -12.87 5.95
CA ALA A 86 -3.64 -12.54 5.47
C ALA A 86 -2.88 -11.66 6.47
N ARG A 87 -1.54 -11.73 6.40
CA ARG A 87 -0.62 -10.81 7.05
C ARG A 87 0.17 -10.08 5.97
N LEU A 88 0.14 -8.76 5.99
CA LEU A 88 0.81 -7.89 5.02
C LEU A 88 2.05 -7.25 5.63
N GLU A 89 3.05 -7.04 4.79
CA GLU A 89 4.40 -6.58 5.15
C GLU A 89 4.73 -5.22 4.52
N PRO A 90 5.80 -4.53 4.96
CA PRO A 90 6.23 -3.29 4.31
C PRO A 90 6.45 -3.45 2.81
N GLY A 91 5.87 -2.54 2.02
CA GLY A 91 5.86 -2.62 0.56
C GLY A 91 4.56 -3.16 -0.03
N ASP A 92 3.73 -3.87 0.76
CA ASP A 92 2.45 -4.36 0.27
C ASP A 92 1.47 -3.22 -0.01
N PHE A 93 0.86 -3.29 -1.18
CA PHE A 93 -0.23 -2.42 -1.62
C PHE A 93 -1.57 -3.11 -1.40
N PHE A 94 -2.53 -2.45 -0.76
CA PHE A 94 -3.81 -3.05 -0.37
C PHE A 94 -4.97 -2.06 -0.39
N GLY A 95 -6.20 -2.59 -0.35
CA GLY A 95 -7.42 -1.78 -0.42
C GLY A 95 -7.64 -1.16 -1.80
N GLU A 96 -7.03 -1.73 -2.84
CA GLU A 96 -6.95 -1.20 -4.19
C GLU A 96 -8.29 -1.14 -4.94
N ALA A 97 -9.25 -2.00 -4.58
CA ALA A 97 -10.60 -1.96 -5.13
C ALA A 97 -11.25 -0.57 -4.91
N ALA A 98 -10.87 0.11 -3.83
CA ALA A 98 -11.31 1.47 -3.52
C ALA A 98 -10.87 2.54 -4.52
N LEU A 99 -9.97 2.23 -5.46
CA LEU A 99 -9.61 3.14 -6.55
C LEU A 99 -10.51 2.96 -7.78
N LEU A 100 -11.24 1.84 -7.88
CA LEU A 100 -11.98 1.44 -9.07
C LEU A 100 -13.49 1.49 -8.88
N GLU A 101 -13.97 1.05 -7.72
CA GLU A 101 -15.41 0.82 -7.50
C GLU A 101 -15.84 1.35 -6.15
N ASP A 102 -17.01 2.00 -6.09
CA ASP A 102 -17.62 2.46 -4.84
C ASP A 102 -18.36 1.30 -4.14
N THR A 103 -17.60 0.38 -3.57
CA THR A 103 -18.12 -0.76 -2.80
C THR A 103 -17.62 -0.73 -1.35
N PRO A 104 -18.39 -1.29 -0.40
CA PRO A 104 -17.92 -1.46 0.98
C PRO A 104 -16.65 -2.33 1.04
N ARG A 105 -15.81 -2.11 2.05
CA ARG A 105 -14.64 -2.95 2.30
C ARG A 105 -15.06 -4.40 2.52
N SER A 106 -14.44 -5.32 1.79
CA SER A 106 -14.66 -6.77 1.93
C SER A 106 -13.98 -7.38 3.17
N ALA A 107 -13.04 -6.65 3.78
CA ALA A 107 -12.30 -7.09 4.95
C ALA A 107 -11.78 -5.87 5.73
N SER A 108 -11.51 -6.07 7.02
CA SER A 108 -10.82 -5.12 7.88
C SER A 108 -9.30 -5.20 7.66
N ALA A 109 -8.61 -4.07 7.80
CA ALA A 109 -7.15 -4.00 7.82
C ALA A 109 -6.70 -3.40 9.16
N ILE A 110 -6.04 -4.21 9.99
CA ILE A 110 -5.72 -3.89 11.39
C ILE A 110 -4.20 -3.86 11.60
N ALA A 111 -3.68 -2.85 12.27
CA ALA A 111 -2.26 -2.74 12.59
C ALA A 111 -1.80 -3.82 13.58
N ASP A 112 -0.79 -4.60 13.18
CA ASP A 112 -0.08 -5.55 14.03
C ASP A 112 1.28 -4.97 14.43
N GLY A 113 1.25 -4.24 15.55
CA GLY A 113 2.35 -3.37 15.96
C GLY A 113 2.15 -1.92 15.55
N VAL A 114 3.16 -1.08 15.81
CA VAL A 114 3.17 0.31 15.33
C VAL A 114 3.44 0.30 13.82
N THR A 115 2.48 0.80 13.04
CA THR A 115 2.49 0.68 11.58
C THR A 115 2.34 2.04 10.92
N GLN A 116 3.15 2.33 9.90
CA GLN A 116 3.02 3.53 9.06
C GLN A 116 2.46 3.12 7.69
N VAL A 117 1.41 3.80 7.27
CA VAL A 117 0.69 3.53 6.03
C VAL A 117 0.57 4.83 5.23
N SER A 118 0.90 4.77 3.94
CA SER A 118 0.69 5.88 3.01
C SER A 118 -0.58 5.62 2.20
N LEU A 119 -1.53 6.55 2.30
CA LEU A 119 -2.88 6.44 1.78
C LEU A 119 -3.03 7.28 0.50
N LEU A 120 -3.55 6.66 -0.57
CA LEU A 120 -3.95 7.33 -1.80
C LEU A 120 -5.49 7.37 -1.86
N MET A 121 -6.05 8.56 -1.72
CA MET A 121 -7.50 8.73 -1.79
C MET A 121 -7.97 8.64 -3.25
N ARG A 122 -9.15 8.06 -3.48
CA ARG A 122 -9.70 7.91 -4.84
C ARG A 122 -9.77 9.23 -5.61
N TYR A 123 -10.31 10.27 -4.99
CA TYR A 123 -10.44 11.58 -5.64
C TYR A 123 -9.09 12.18 -6.07
N GLN A 124 -8.02 11.91 -5.32
CA GLN A 124 -6.67 12.37 -5.66
C GLN A 124 -6.10 11.59 -6.83
N PHE A 125 -6.37 10.29 -6.88
CA PHE A 125 -5.98 9.45 -7.99
C PHE A 125 -6.73 9.82 -9.28
N GLU A 126 -8.05 10.02 -9.20
CA GLU A 126 -8.87 10.49 -10.33
C GLU A 126 -8.38 11.83 -10.88
N GLU A 127 -8.05 12.76 -9.99
CA GLU A 127 -7.51 14.06 -10.38
C GLU A 127 -6.14 13.95 -11.03
N PHE A 128 -5.28 13.07 -10.51
CA PHE A 128 -3.99 12.76 -11.14
C PHE A 128 -4.17 12.21 -12.55
N VAL A 129 -5.08 11.25 -12.75
CA VAL A 129 -5.38 10.63 -14.04
C VAL A 129 -5.90 11.67 -15.03
N ARG A 130 -6.80 12.56 -14.59
CA ARG A 130 -7.34 13.67 -15.41
C ARG A 130 -6.23 14.57 -15.96
N HIS A 131 -5.22 14.86 -15.14
CA HIS A 131 -4.09 15.70 -15.53
C HIS A 131 -2.98 14.96 -16.28
N ARG A 132 -2.95 13.62 -16.21
CA ARG A 132 -1.89 12.77 -16.79
C ARG A 132 -2.48 11.49 -17.37
N PRO A 133 -3.28 11.57 -18.44
CA PRO A 133 -4.03 10.44 -18.96
C PRO A 133 -3.15 9.27 -19.41
N GLN A 134 -1.96 9.53 -19.98
CA GLN A 134 -1.01 8.49 -20.39
C GLN A 134 -0.49 7.69 -19.17
N ALA A 135 -0.01 8.38 -18.14
CA ALA A 135 0.43 7.73 -16.91
C ALA A 135 -0.73 7.06 -16.17
N GLY A 136 -1.92 7.69 -16.20
CA GLY A 136 -3.14 7.11 -15.65
C GLY A 136 -3.50 5.78 -16.31
N LEU A 137 -3.41 5.70 -17.64
CA LEU A 137 -3.62 4.45 -18.38
C LEU A 137 -2.63 3.37 -17.96
N GLU A 138 -1.34 3.68 -17.89
CA GLU A 138 -0.30 2.73 -17.44
C GLU A 138 -0.56 2.22 -16.02
N ILE A 139 -0.90 3.12 -15.09
CA ILE A 139 -1.21 2.76 -13.70
C ILE A 139 -2.46 1.88 -13.62
N MET A 140 -3.49 2.20 -14.40
CA MET A 140 -4.72 1.39 -14.46
C MET A 140 -4.46 0.00 -15.06
N THR A 141 -3.61 -0.11 -16.07
CA THR A 141 -3.14 -1.41 -16.60
C THR A 141 -2.39 -2.21 -15.54
N ASN A 142 -1.49 -1.58 -14.79
CA ASN A 142 -0.78 -2.22 -13.68
C ASN A 142 -1.74 -2.71 -12.59
N LEU A 143 -2.74 -1.90 -12.25
CA LEU A 143 -3.77 -2.26 -11.29
C LEU A 143 -4.61 -3.45 -11.77
N ALA A 144 -4.99 -3.48 -13.06
CA ALA A 144 -5.69 -4.61 -13.65
C ALA A 144 -4.86 -5.90 -13.58
N HIS A 145 -3.57 -5.86 -13.93
CA HIS A 145 -2.67 -7.02 -13.80
C HIS A 145 -2.54 -7.50 -12.35
N LEU A 146 -2.44 -6.57 -11.39
CA LEU A 146 -2.38 -6.91 -9.97
C LEU A 146 -3.64 -7.66 -9.52
N LEU A 147 -4.82 -7.16 -9.88
CA LEU A 147 -6.10 -7.77 -9.52
C LEU A 147 -6.26 -9.15 -10.16
N LEU A 148 -5.91 -9.30 -11.44
CA LEU A 148 -5.91 -10.61 -12.11
C LEU A 148 -4.98 -11.60 -11.41
N ALA A 149 -3.78 -11.17 -11.02
CA ALA A 149 -2.84 -12.01 -10.27
C ALA A 149 -3.36 -12.43 -8.89
N ARG A 150 -4.22 -11.62 -8.25
CA ARG A 150 -4.87 -11.96 -6.97
C ARG A 150 -6.06 -12.90 -7.17
N LEU A 151 -6.88 -12.67 -8.19
CA LEU A 151 -7.99 -13.56 -8.54
C LEU A 151 -7.50 -14.97 -8.88
N HIS A 152 -6.44 -15.09 -9.69
CA HIS A 152 -5.85 -16.39 -10.00
C HIS A 152 -5.33 -17.11 -8.74
N ARG A 153 -4.66 -16.39 -7.83
CA ARG A 153 -4.21 -16.97 -6.55
C ARG A 153 -5.38 -17.43 -5.68
N GLY A 154 -6.42 -16.60 -5.54
CA GLY A 154 -7.61 -16.94 -4.76
C GLY A 154 -8.36 -18.15 -5.30
N ASN A 155 -8.48 -18.30 -6.63
CA ASN A 155 -9.12 -19.45 -7.26
C ASN A 155 -8.33 -20.74 -7.06
N ILE A 156 -6.99 -20.69 -7.18
CA ILE A 156 -6.13 -21.86 -6.96
C ILE A 156 -6.20 -22.34 -5.51
N SER A 157 -6.22 -21.42 -4.54
CA SER A 157 -6.34 -21.77 -3.12
C SER A 157 -7.69 -22.40 -2.75
N ARG A 158 -8.77 -22.06 -3.46
CA ARG A 158 -10.10 -22.67 -3.26
C ARG A 158 -10.18 -24.09 -3.82
N ASN A 159 -9.71 -24.30 -5.05
CA ASN A 159 -9.78 -25.63 -5.68
C ASN A 159 -8.93 -26.70 -4.98
N GLY A 160 -7.90 -26.33 -4.23
CA GLY A 160 -7.07 -27.28 -3.47
C GLY A 160 -7.60 -27.66 -2.08
N GLN A 161 -8.74 -27.10 -1.64
CA GLN A 161 -9.40 -27.45 -0.37
C GLN A 161 -10.64 -28.34 -0.56
N ASP A 162 -11.04 -28.58 -1.82
CA ASP A 162 -12.22 -29.39 -2.19
C ASP A 162 -11.85 -30.80 -2.72
N GLU A 163 -10.59 -31.23 -2.56
CA GLU A 163 -10.09 -32.60 -2.82
C GLU A 163 -9.64 -33.30 -1.52
#